data_AF-A0A9D9R5B6-F1
#
_entry.id   AF-A0A9D9R5B6-F1
#
_cell.length_a   1.000
_cell.length_b   1.000
_cell.length_c   1.000
_cell.angle_alpha   90.00
_cell.angle_beta   90.00
_cell.angle_gamma   90.00
#
_symmetry.space_group_name_H-M   'P 1'
#
loop_
_entity.id
_entity.type
_entity.pdbx_description
1 polymer ?
#
loop_
_entity_poly.entity_id
_entity_poly.type
_entity_poly.pdbx_seq_one_letter_code
_entity_poly.pdbx_strand_id
1 'polypeptide(L)'
;MKTIAVFGGNPDIVAVLVRLINQYETAEAVSFAEVDELLNARFDLVLLSSSVSEADEAKIRAQVSLPIIQHYGGGSGLLRAELMPYLD
;
A
#
# COMPACT_ATOMS: atom_id res chain seq x y z
N MET A 1 0.77 -15.36 5.28
CA MET A 1 1.47 -14.06 5.26
C MET A 1 1.10 -13.35 3.98
N LYS A 2 0.54 -12.15 4.06
CA LYS A 2 0.08 -11.35 2.93
C LYS A 2 1.12 -10.29 2.57
N THR A 3 1.43 -10.15 1.29
CA THR A 3 2.34 -9.10 0.83
C THR A 3 1.54 -7.87 0.42
N ILE A 4 1.87 -6.73 1.01
CA ILE A 4 1.22 -5.43 0.79
C ILE A 4 2.16 -4.54 0.00
N ALA A 5 1.75 -4.15 -1.21
CA ALA A 5 2.46 -3.15 -2.00
C ALA A 5 2.05 -1.75 -1.52
N VAL A 6 2.98 -0.97 -0.99
CA VAL A 6 2.75 0.41 -0.54
C VAL A 6 3.25 1.37 -1.62
N PHE A 7 2.36 2.23 -2.12
CA PHE A 7 2.71 3.25 -3.11
C PHE A 7 2.24 4.63 -2.65
N GLY A 8 3.12 5.63 -2.74
CA GLY A 8 2.85 6.98 -2.25
C GLY A 8 3.84 7.99 -2.81
N GLY A 9 3.39 9.22 -3.03
CA GLY A 9 4.27 10.28 -3.51
C GLY A 9 5.12 10.94 -2.41
N ASN A 10 4.94 10.55 -1.15
CA ASN A 10 5.78 10.99 -0.04
C ASN A 10 6.59 9.81 0.52
N PRO A 11 7.91 9.72 0.23
CA PRO A 11 8.73 8.58 0.62
C PRO A 11 8.88 8.44 2.15
N ASP A 12 8.88 9.54 2.90
CA ASP A 12 8.99 9.49 4.36
C ASP A 12 7.74 8.84 4.98
N ILE A 13 6.56 9.17 4.45
CA ILE A 13 5.29 8.56 4.89
C ILE A 13 5.26 7.08 4.48
N VAL A 14 5.66 6.76 3.25
CA VAL A 14 5.74 5.37 2.78
C VAL A 14 6.65 4.53 3.68
N ALA A 15 7.84 5.04 4.04
CA ALA A 15 8.76 4.34 4.94
C ALA A 15 8.15 4.07 6.33
N VAL A 16 7.40 5.05 6.87
CA VAL A 16 6.66 4.86 8.13
C VAL A 16 5.59 3.78 7.98
N LEU A 17 4.79 3.80 6.91
CA LEU A 17 3.76 2.79 6.66
C LEU A 17 4.35 1.39 6.54
N VAL A 18 5.41 1.21 5.77
CA VAL A 18 6.13 -0.07 5.65
C VAL A 18 6.57 -0.57 7.02
N ARG A 19 7.17 0.29 7.85
CA ARG A 19 7.60 -0.06 9.21
C ARG A 19 6.43 -0.43 10.13
N LEU A 20 5.28 0.21 9.97
CA LEU A 20 4.08 -0.11 10.77
C LEU A 20 3.45 -1.44 10.33
N ILE A 21 3.38 -1.69 9.04
CA ILE A 21 2.80 -2.92 8.50
C ILE A 21 3.66 -4.14 8.84
N ASN A 22 4.98 -4.01 8.78
CA ASN A 22 5.91 -5.08 9.14
C ASN A 22 5.90 -5.45 10.63
N GLN A 23 5.08 -4.81 11.47
CA GLN A 23 4.83 -5.24 12.85
C GLN A 23 3.71 -6.29 12.94
N TYR A 24 2.93 -6.52 11.88
CA TYR A 24 1.92 -7.57 11.84
C TYR A 24 2.56 -8.89 11.41
N GLU A 25 2.46 -9.93 12.23
CA GLU A 25 3.00 -11.27 11.89
C GLU A 25 2.33 -11.89 10.64
N THR A 26 1.12 -11.42 10.31
CA THR A 26 0.35 -11.91 9.15
C THR A 26 0.66 -11.15 7.86
N ALA A 27 1.44 -10.06 7.89
CA ALA A 27 1.65 -9.19 6.75
C ALA A 27 3.12 -8.80 6.56
N GLU A 28 3.48 -8.51 5.30
CA GLU A 28 4.77 -7.95 4.92
C GLU A 28 4.52 -6.81 3.95
N ALA A 29 5.15 -5.65 4.15
CA ALA A 29 5.06 -4.50 3.27
C ALA A 29 6.29 -4.35 2.40
N VAL A 30 6.04 -4.09 1.11
CA VAL A 30 7.04 -3.72 0.10
C VAL A 30 6.62 -2.39 -0.49
N SER A 31 7.55 -1.44 -0.62
CA SER A 31 7.29 -0.15 -1.27
C SER A 31 7.96 -0.07 -2.64
N PHE A 32 7.35 0.66 -3.56
CA PHE A 32 7.87 0.90 -4.90
C PHE A 32 8.03 2.40 -5.15
N ALA A 33 9.09 2.79 -5.84
CA ALA A 33 9.32 4.18 -6.21
C ALA A 33 8.52 4.56 -7.46
N GLU A 34 8.40 3.62 -8.41
CA GLU A 34 7.73 3.81 -9.68
C GLU A 34 6.54 2.87 -9.82
N VAL A 35 5.47 3.35 -10.48
CA VAL A 35 4.28 2.53 -10.74
C VAL A 35 4.63 1.28 -11.55
N ASP A 36 5.52 1.40 -12.53
CA ASP A 36 5.90 0.28 -13.37
C ASP A 36 6.58 -0.85 -12.58
N GLU A 37 7.35 -0.52 -11.53
CA GLU A 37 7.93 -1.53 -10.63
C GLU A 37 6.84 -2.26 -9.84
N LEU A 38 5.86 -1.51 -9.32
CA LEU A 38 4.69 -2.07 -8.64
C LEU A 38 3.94 -3.00 -9.59
N LEU A 39 3.62 -2.57 -10.82
CA LEU A 39 2.84 -3.37 -11.76
C LEU A 39 3.52 -4.66 -12.19
N ASN A 40 4.85 -4.74 -12.11
CA ASN A 40 5.62 -5.95 -12.42
C ASN A 40 5.87 -6.85 -11.20
N ALA A 41 5.53 -6.39 -9.99
CA ALA A 41 5.73 -7.13 -8.76
C ALA A 41 4.56 -8.09 -8.45
N ARG A 42 4.79 -9.00 -7.49
CA ARG A 42 3.76 -9.89 -6.93
C ARG A 42 3.43 -9.45 -5.51
N PHE A 43 2.15 -9.29 -5.24
CA PHE A 43 1.61 -8.91 -3.93
C PHE A 43 0.16 -9.39 -3.83
N ASP A 44 -0.42 -9.32 -2.64
CA ASP A 44 -1.82 -9.69 -2.38
C ASP A 44 -2.76 -8.47 -2.42
N LEU A 45 -2.26 -7.29 -2.08
CA LEU A 45 -3.04 -6.05 -2.07
C LEU A 45 -2.13 -4.81 -2.23
N VAL A 46 -2.73 -3.69 -2.64
CA VAL A 46 -2.07 -2.39 -2.76
C VAL A 46 -2.61 -1.43 -1.70
N LEU A 47 -1.72 -0.73 -1.02
CA LEU A 47 -2.02 0.40 -0.15
C LEU A 47 -1.54 1.69 -0.83
N LEU A 48 -2.48 2.52 -1.27
CA LEU A 48 -2.21 3.86 -1.79
C LEU A 48 -2.10 4.83 -0.61
N SER A 49 -0.94 5.45 -0.47
CA SER A 49 -0.64 6.46 0.54
C SER A 49 -0.93 7.88 0.02
N SER A 50 -0.57 8.89 0.79
CA SER A 50 -0.70 10.30 0.43
C SER A 50 0.17 10.67 -0.78
N SER A 51 -0.25 11.73 -1.48
CA SER A 51 0.48 12.37 -2.59
C SER A 51 0.69 11.49 -3.83
N VAL A 52 -0.10 10.44 -4.03
CA VAL A 52 -0.13 9.70 -5.30
C VAL A 52 -0.69 10.60 -6.39
N SER A 53 -0.06 10.63 -7.57
CA SER A 53 -0.56 11.41 -8.69
C SER A 53 -1.82 10.78 -9.28
N GLU A 54 -2.74 11.58 -9.82
CA GLU A 54 -3.97 11.05 -10.46
C GLU A 54 -3.65 10.10 -11.62
N ALA A 55 -2.57 10.37 -12.37
CA ALA A 55 -2.12 9.52 -13.47
C ALA A 55 -1.65 8.15 -12.97
N ASP A 56 -0.90 8.12 -11.87
CA ASP A 56 -0.40 6.90 -11.26
C ASP A 56 -1.53 6.09 -10.64
N GLU A 57 -2.42 6.74 -9.90
CA GLU A 57 -3.61 6.10 -9.33
C GLU A 57 -4.48 5.48 -10.43
N ALA A 58 -4.74 6.21 -11.51
CA ALA A 58 -5.50 5.71 -12.65
C ALA A 58 -4.84 4.48 -13.30
N LYS A 59 -3.50 4.49 -13.47
CA LYS A 59 -2.75 3.34 -13.99
C LYS A 59 -2.86 2.12 -13.08
N ILE A 60 -2.67 2.30 -11.77
CA ILE A 60 -2.74 1.22 -10.79
C ILE A 60 -4.16 0.63 -10.79
N ARG A 61 -5.20 1.46 -10.70
CA ARG A 61 -6.60 1.00 -10.70
C ARG A 61 -7.02 0.33 -12.01
N ALA A 62 -6.42 0.70 -13.14
CA ALA A 62 -6.72 0.09 -14.43
C ALA A 62 -6.07 -1.29 -14.62
N GLN A 63 -4.91 -1.53 -13.99
CA GLN A 63 -4.09 -2.73 -14.25
C GLN A 63 -4.04 -3.72 -13.08
N VAL A 64 -4.23 -3.25 -11.85
CA VAL A 64 -4.26 -4.10 -10.66
C VAL A 64 -5.68 -4.59 -10.42
N SER A 65 -5.87 -5.91 -10.50
CA SER A 65 -7.14 -6.59 -10.19
C SER A 65 -7.30 -6.98 -8.71
N LEU A 66 -6.24 -6.78 -7.92
CA LEU A 66 -6.21 -7.06 -6.49
C LEU A 66 -6.87 -5.93 -5.68
N PRO A 67 -7.20 -6.16 -4.39
CA PRO A 67 -7.71 -5.10 -3.52
C PRO A 67 -6.76 -3.89 -3.46
N ILE A 68 -7.33 -2.71 -3.66
CA ILE A 68 -6.64 -1.42 -3.55
C ILE A 68 -7.25 -0.65 -2.38
N ILE A 69 -6.47 -0.40 -1.36
CA ILE A 69 -6.86 0.32 -0.15
C ILE A 69 -6.30 1.74 -0.24
N GLN A 70 -7.17 2.73 -0.05
CA GLN A 70 -6.74 4.13 0.05
C GLN A 70 -6.50 4.47 1.52
N HIS A 71 -5.26 4.83 1.87
CA HIS A 71 -4.93 5.35 3.19
C HIS A 71 -5.10 6.86 3.21
N TYR A 72 -5.97 7.36 4.07
CA TYR A 72 -6.28 8.79 4.18
C TYR A 72 -5.45 9.52 5.25
N GLY A 73 -4.52 8.83 5.93
CA GLY A 73 -3.76 9.38 7.06
C GLY A 73 -4.37 9.02 8.42
N GLY A 74 -4.20 9.86 9.44
CA GLY A 74 -4.91 9.67 10.72
C GLY A 74 -4.28 8.71 11.73
N GLY A 75 -3.05 8.22 11.48
CA GLY A 75 -2.26 7.44 12.43
C GLY A 75 -2.42 5.92 12.32
N SER A 76 -1.69 5.19 13.16
CA SER A 76 -1.59 3.72 13.09
C SER A 76 -2.90 2.99 13.37
N GLY A 77 -3.80 3.58 14.16
CA GLY A 77 -5.13 3.02 14.43
C GLY A 77 -6.01 2.96 13.19
N LEU A 78 -5.99 4.01 12.34
CA LEU A 78 -6.77 4.03 11.10
C LEU A 78 -6.19 3.06 10.09
N LEU A 79 -4.86 3.05 9.92
CA LEU A 79 -4.16 2.09 9.07
C LEU A 79 -4.55 0.64 9.43
N ARG A 80 -4.58 0.30 10.73
CA ARG A 80 -5.00 -1.02 11.17
C ARG A 80 -6.44 -1.33 10.75
N ALA A 81 -7.37 -0.41 10.99
CA ALA A 81 -8.78 -0.60 10.65
C ALA A 81 -8.99 -0.80 9.14
N GLU A 82 -8.22 -0.10 8.31
CA GLU A 82 -8.25 -0.23 6.84
C GLU A 82 -7.69 -1.57 6.37
N LEU A 83 -6.63 -2.08 7.01
CA LEU A 83 -5.97 -3.33 6.62
C LEU A 83 -6.64 -4.59 7.16
N MET A 84 -7.22 -4.54 8.36
CA MET A 84 -7.71 -5.73 9.08
C MET A 84 -8.70 -6.59 8.27
N PRO A 85 -9.63 -6.04 7.47
CA PRO A 85 -10.53 -6.84 6.63
C PRO A 85 -9.84 -7.69 5.55
N TYR A 86 -8.56 -7.45 5.27
CA TYR A 86 -7.78 -8.10 4.21
C TYR A 86 -6.64 -8.97 4.75
N LEU A 87 -6.44 -8.99 6.07
CA LEU A 87 -5.34 -9.69 6.75
C LEU A 87 -5.77 -11.01 7.43
N ASP A 88 -7.04 -11.39 7.33
CA ASP A 88 -7.61 -12.66 7.82
C ASP A 88 -7.27 -13.87 6.91
#